data_AF-A0A5J4Q6W4-F1
#
_entry.id   AF-A0A5J4Q6W4-F1
#
_cell.length_a   1.000
_cell.length_b   1.000
_cell.length_c   1.000
_cell.angle_alpha   90.00
_cell.angle_beta   90.00
_cell.angle_gamma   90.00
#
_symmetry.space_group_name_H-M   'P 1'
#
loop_
_entity.id
_entity.type
_entity.pdbx_description
1 polymer ?
#
loop_
_entity_poly.entity_id
_entity_poly.type
_entity_poly.pdbx_seq_one_letter_code
_entity_poly.pdbx_strand_id
1 'polypeptide(L)'
;QNFKGCVIVVSHDRYFMDKVVDHLFVFNGQGDIRNFPGNYTDYHDWKEIRRQEEKRTEKPQEEKSGHIRPKEKRKMGFKEKHEFELLETEIIELEAEKQSLEEALCSGTLSVDELTEKSKHLPEINNLIDEKTLRWLELSELYAGANG
;
A
#
# COMPACT_ATOMS: atom_id res chain seq x y z
N GLN A 1 -25.98 -6.30 -15.57
CA GLN A 1 -25.76 -7.71 -15.99
C GLN A 1 -24.77 -8.30 -14.99
N ASN A 2 -25.11 -9.36 -14.26
CA ASN A 2 -24.17 -10.04 -13.34
C ASN A 2 -23.42 -11.12 -14.11
N PHE A 3 -22.09 -11.02 -14.19
CA PHE A 3 -21.22 -12.05 -14.75
C PHE A 3 -21.16 -13.23 -13.77
N LYS A 4 -21.48 -14.45 -14.23
CA LYS A 4 -21.53 -15.67 -13.40
C LYS A 4 -20.24 -16.51 -13.45
N GLY A 5 -19.13 -15.95 -13.93
CA GLY A 5 -17.85 -16.65 -14.04
C GLY A 5 -16.85 -16.22 -12.97
N CYS A 6 -15.71 -16.93 -12.90
CA CYS A 6 -14.54 -16.52 -12.13
C CYS A 6 -13.67 -15.61 -13.00
N VAL A 7 -13.24 -14.47 -12.46
CA VAL A 7 -12.30 -13.56 -13.11
C VAL A 7 -11.04 -13.51 -12.27
N ILE A 8 -9.90 -13.77 -12.90
CA ILE A 8 -8.58 -13.53 -12.31
C ILE A 8 -8.07 -12.24 -12.91
N VAL A 9 -7.74 -11.28 -12.05
CA VAL A 9 -7.25 -9.96 -12.42
C VAL A 9 -5.89 -9.77 -11.78
N VAL A 10 -4.97 -9.19 -12.55
CA VAL A 10 -3.69 -8.68 -12.06
C VAL A 10 -3.73 -7.18 -12.29
N SER A 11 -3.78 -6.41 -11.23
CA SER A 11 -3.82 -4.95 -11.28
C SER A 11 -2.95 -4.37 -10.18
N HIS A 12 -2.31 -3.25 -10.48
CA HIS A 12 -1.61 -2.41 -9.51
C HIS A 12 -2.52 -1.29 -8.97
N ASP A 13 -3.73 -1.14 -9.50
CA ASP A 13 -4.71 -0.18 -9.00
C ASP A 13 -5.43 -0.76 -7.78
N ARG A 14 -5.03 -0.29 -6.59
CA ARG A 14 -5.60 -0.72 -5.32
C ARG A 14 -7.06 -0.33 -5.15
N TYR A 15 -7.50 0.82 -5.66
CA TYR A 15 -8.91 1.23 -5.58
C TYR A 15 -9.78 0.29 -6.41
N PHE A 16 -9.28 -0.14 -7.57
CA PHE A 16 -9.93 -1.16 -8.37
C PHE A 16 -9.96 -2.51 -7.65
N MET A 17 -8.83 -2.96 -7.11
CA MET A 17 -8.76 -4.21 -6.35
C MET A 17 -9.71 -4.21 -5.14
N ASP A 18 -9.79 -3.10 -4.42
CA ASP A 18 -10.67 -2.95 -3.25
C ASP A 18 -12.16 -3.03 -3.56
N LYS A 19 -12.56 -2.61 -4.78
CA LYS A 19 -13.97 -2.57 -5.19
C LYS A 19 -14.43 -3.83 -5.89
N VAL A 20 -13.51 -4.61 -6.47
CA VAL A 20 -13.85 -5.69 -7.40
C VAL A 20 -13.40 -7.07 -6.91
N VAL A 21 -12.43 -7.13 -6.00
CA VAL A 21 -11.79 -8.39 -5.59
C VAL A 21 -12.24 -8.81 -4.20
N ASP A 22 -12.69 -10.06 -4.10
CA ASP A 22 -13.09 -10.71 -2.85
C ASP A 22 -12.00 -11.67 -2.30
N HIS A 23 -10.99 -11.99 -3.11
CA HIS A 23 -9.88 -12.90 -2.77
C HIS A 23 -8.56 -12.47 -3.41
N LEU A 24 -7.49 -12.45 -2.63
CA LEU A 24 -6.14 -12.12 -3.09
C LEU A 24 -5.22 -13.34 -3.11
N PHE A 25 -4.39 -13.41 -4.15
CA PHE A 25 -3.23 -14.29 -4.20
C PHE A 25 -1.98 -13.48 -3.93
N VAL A 26 -1.34 -13.76 -2.80
CA VAL A 26 -0.19 -13.03 -2.28
C VAL A 26 1.06 -13.84 -2.53
N PHE A 27 2.02 -13.23 -3.21
CA PHE A 27 3.33 -13.83 -3.51
C PHE A 27 4.34 -13.37 -2.46
N ASN A 28 4.83 -14.29 -1.61
CA ASN A 28 5.83 -13.99 -0.58
C ASN A 28 7.28 -14.27 -1.03
N GLY A 29 7.47 -14.62 -2.31
CA GLY A 29 8.76 -15.07 -2.85
C GLY A 29 8.99 -16.57 -2.65
N GLN A 30 10.03 -17.12 -3.29
CA GLN A 30 10.41 -18.55 -3.25
C GLN A 30 9.29 -19.55 -3.59
N GLY A 31 8.28 -19.12 -4.35
CA GLY A 31 7.12 -19.96 -4.70
C GLY A 31 6.07 -20.09 -3.58
N ASP A 32 6.18 -19.36 -2.48
CA ASP A 32 5.13 -19.30 -1.46
C ASP A 32 4.01 -18.35 -1.93
N ILE A 33 2.88 -18.94 -2.32
CA ILE A 33 1.67 -18.22 -2.72
C ILE A 33 0.60 -18.49 -1.67
N ARG A 34 0.09 -17.43 -1.03
CA ARG A 34 -0.97 -17.53 -0.03
C ARG A 34 -2.27 -16.96 -0.59
N ASN A 35 -3.37 -17.65 -0.31
CA ASN A 35 -4.70 -17.10 -0.55
C ASN A 35 -5.12 -16.31 0.68
N PHE A 36 -5.60 -15.10 0.46
CA PHE A 36 -6.19 -14.25 1.49
C PHE A 36 -7.65 -13.93 1.14
N PRO A 37 -8.63 -14.31 1.97
CA PRO A 37 -10.01 -13.91 1.79
C PRO A 37 -10.20 -12.47 2.25
N GLY A 38 -10.62 -11.60 1.33
CA GLY A 38 -10.72 -10.16 1.57
C GLY A 38 -10.12 -9.34 0.44
N ASN A 39 -10.32 -8.04 0.55
CA ASN A 39 -9.81 -7.08 -0.43
C ASN A 39 -8.37 -6.64 -0.10
N TYR A 40 -7.83 -5.67 -0.84
CA TYR A 40 -6.44 -5.24 -0.67
C TYR A 40 -6.20 -4.58 0.68
N THR A 41 -7.10 -3.70 1.10
CA THR A 41 -7.03 -3.03 2.41
C THR A 41 -7.03 -4.04 3.56
N ASP A 42 -7.92 -5.03 3.52
CA ASP A 42 -7.99 -6.09 4.53
C ASP A 42 -6.66 -6.86 4.64
N TYR A 43 -6.05 -7.19 3.50
CA TYR A 43 -4.77 -7.89 3.46
C TYR A 43 -3.63 -7.03 4.02
N HIS A 44 -3.62 -5.74 3.68
CA HIS A 44 -2.60 -4.81 4.17
C HIS A 44 -2.64 -4.68 5.69
N ASP A 45 -3.82 -4.47 6.27
CA ASP A 45 -4.01 -4.34 7.72
C ASP A 45 -3.59 -5.62 8.45
N TRP A 46 -3.98 -6.78 7.92
CA TRP A 46 -3.55 -8.07 8.45
C TRP A 46 -2.03 -8.23 8.43
N LYS A 47 -1.39 -7.81 7.32
CA LYS A 47 0.07 -7.90 7.17
C LYS A 47 0.79 -7.01 8.18
N GLU A 48 0.30 -5.80 8.42
CA GLU A 48 0.90 -4.86 9.36
C GLU A 48 0.74 -5.32 10.82
N ILE A 49 -0.44 -5.83 11.20
CA ILE A 49 -0.65 -6.43 12.54
C ILE A 49 0.33 -7.59 12.76
N ARG A 50 0.45 -8.49 11.78
CA ARG A 50 1.34 -9.64 11.86
C ARG A 50 2.81 -9.23 11.97
N ARG A 51 3.23 -8.21 11.22
CA ARG A 51 4.59 -7.64 11.32
C ARG A 51 4.87 -7.06 12.71
N GLN A 52 3.88 -6.43 13.34
CA GLN A 52 4.00 -5.90 14.70
C GLN A 52 4.04 -6.99 15.77
N GLU A 53 3.30 -8.08 15.57
CA GLU A 53 3.33 -9.27 16.43
C GLU A 53 4.69 -9.98 16.35
N GLU A 54 5.21 -10.20 15.14
CA GLU A 54 6.54 -10.81 14.92
C GLU A 54 7.64 -9.98 15.60
N LYS A 55 7.58 -8.64 15.52
CA LYS A 55 8.49 -7.72 16.24
C LYS A 55 8.32 -7.75 17.77
N ARG A 56 7.14 -8.10 18.28
CA ARG A 56 6.88 -8.21 19.73
C ARG A 56 7.40 -9.52 20.32
N THR A 57 7.35 -10.61 19.56
CA THR A 57 7.84 -11.94 20.00
C THR A 57 9.37 -12.03 20.20
N GLU A 58 10.15 -11.05 19.71
CA GLU A 58 11.60 -10.98 19.97
C GLU A 58 11.97 -10.30 21.30
N LYS A 59 11.00 -9.77 22.07
CA LYS A 59 11.22 -9.31 23.45
C LYS A 59 10.37 -10.14 24.42
N PRO A 60 10.92 -10.65 25.54
CA PRO A 60 10.16 -11.42 26.52
C PRO A 60 8.91 -10.67 27.00
N GLN A 61 7.75 -11.30 26.79
CA GLN A 61 6.43 -10.80 27.13
C GLN A 61 6.23 -10.79 28.65
N GLU A 62 5.89 -9.62 29.20
CA GLU A 62 5.04 -9.54 30.39
C GLU A 62 3.60 -9.27 29.94
N GLU A 63 2.73 -10.22 30.25
CA GLU A 63 1.28 -10.13 30.07
C GLU A 63 0.72 -8.98 30.92
N LYS A 64 0.02 -8.05 30.28
CA LYS A 64 -1.03 -7.27 30.94
C LYS A 64 -2.28 -7.27 30.08
N SER A 65 -3.26 -8.04 30.55
CA SER A 65 -4.68 -7.82 30.33
C SER A 65 -4.99 -6.33 30.53
N GLY A 66 -5.47 -5.67 29.49
CA GLY A 66 -5.77 -4.24 29.51
C GLY A 66 -6.95 -3.95 28.61
N HIS A 67 -8.04 -3.48 29.22
CA HIS A 67 -9.23 -2.92 28.57
C HIS A 67 -8.92 -2.22 27.24
N ILE A 68 -9.64 -2.60 26.18
CA ILE A 68 -9.71 -1.84 24.93
C ILE A 68 -10.48 -0.57 25.23
N ARG A 69 -9.77 0.50 25.62
CA ARG A 69 -10.34 1.85 25.64
C ARG A 69 -10.62 2.24 24.18
N PRO A 70 -11.75 2.91 23.88
CA PRO A 70 -11.97 3.45 22.54
C PRO A 70 -10.79 4.38 22.21
N LYS A 71 -10.11 4.15 21.09
CA LYS A 71 -9.07 5.07 20.59
C LYS A 71 -9.76 6.42 20.38
N GLU A 72 -9.52 7.37 21.28
CA GLU A 72 -9.92 8.76 21.09
C GLU A 72 -9.33 9.25 19.77
N LYS A 73 -10.19 9.79 18.91
CA LYS A 73 -9.78 10.38 17.62
C LYS A 73 -8.81 11.52 17.90
N ARG A 74 -7.53 11.28 17.65
CA ARG A 74 -6.49 12.29 17.80
C ARG A 74 -6.60 13.29 16.66
N LYS A 75 -6.44 14.58 16.98
CA LYS A 75 -6.37 15.64 15.98
C LYS A 75 -4.95 15.73 15.42
N MET A 76 -4.87 15.99 14.12
CA MET A 76 -3.61 16.17 13.40
C MET A 76 -2.77 17.33 13.99
N GLY A 77 -1.52 17.04 14.32
CA GLY A 77 -0.54 18.01 14.80
C GLY A 77 0.15 18.79 13.67
N PHE A 78 0.93 19.81 14.03
CA PHE A 78 1.64 20.68 13.07
C PHE A 78 2.64 19.91 12.19
N LYS A 79 3.38 18.96 12.78
CA LYS A 79 4.33 18.11 12.04
C LYS A 79 3.62 17.19 11.04
N GLU A 80 2.49 16.64 11.44
CA GLU A 80 1.66 15.75 10.61
C GLU A 80 1.02 16.54 9.44
N LYS A 81 0.59 17.78 9.65
CA LYS A 81 0.15 18.67 8.56
C LYS A 81 1.24 18.92 7.53
N HIS A 82 2.45 19.22 7.99
CA HIS A 82 3.57 19.43 7.08
C HIS A 82 3.95 18.15 6.32
N GLU A 83 3.93 17.01 7.01
CA GLU A 83 4.11 15.69 6.39
C GLU A 83 3.04 15.43 5.31
N PHE A 84 1.78 15.78 5.57
CA PHE A 84 0.68 15.61 4.62
C PHE A 84 0.87 16.42 3.34
N GLU A 85 1.25 17.70 3.45
CA GLU A 85 1.56 18.56 2.31
C GLU A 85 2.79 18.05 1.52
N LEU A 86 3.80 17.55 2.22
CA LEU A 86 5.00 16.99 1.60
C LEU A 86 4.66 15.71 0.81
N LEU A 87 3.89 14.80 1.42
CA LEU A 87 3.47 13.55 0.80
C LEU A 87 2.67 13.79 -0.48
N GLU A 88 1.81 14.81 -0.51
CA GLU A 88 1.07 15.18 -1.73
C GLU A 88 2.02 15.54 -2.88
N THR A 89 3.07 16.32 -2.58
CA THR A 89 4.09 16.70 -3.56
C THR A 89 4.91 15.49 -4.01
N GLU A 90 5.39 14.68 -3.06
CA GLU A 90 6.23 13.51 -3.35
C GLU A 90 5.47 12.44 -4.16
N ILE A 91 4.18 12.25 -3.91
CA ILE A 91 3.34 11.32 -4.69
C ILE A 91 3.25 11.80 -6.14
N ILE A 92 3.00 13.09 -6.37
CA ILE A 92 2.92 13.67 -7.72
C ILE A 92 4.24 13.49 -8.47
N GLU A 93 5.37 13.74 -7.81
CA GLU A 93 6.70 13.58 -8.42
C GLU A 93 6.99 12.11 -8.78
N LEU A 94 6.68 11.18 -7.88
CA LEU A 94 6.87 9.75 -8.12
C LEU A 94 5.92 9.21 -9.21
N GLU A 95 4.68 9.69 -9.28
CA GLU A 95 3.74 9.34 -10.35
C GLU A 95 4.23 9.83 -11.71
N ALA A 96 4.79 11.04 -11.78
CA ALA A 96 5.41 11.57 -13.00
C ALA A 96 6.65 10.75 -13.41
N GLU A 97 7.48 10.34 -12.44
CA GLU A 97 8.63 9.48 -12.70
C GLU A 97 8.20 8.09 -13.19
N LYS A 98 7.22 7.48 -12.55
CA LYS A 98 6.59 6.23 -12.98
C LYS A 98 6.11 6.32 -14.42
N GLN A 99 5.37 7.37 -14.76
CA GLN A 99 4.86 7.57 -16.11
C GLN A 99 6.01 7.65 -17.12
N SER A 100 7.07 8.41 -16.82
CA SER A 100 8.25 8.51 -17.70
C SER A 100 8.94 7.16 -17.90
N LEU A 101 9.02 6.33 -16.86
CA LEU A 101 9.57 4.98 -16.95
C LEU A 101 8.69 4.06 -17.80
N GLU A 102 7.37 4.08 -17.60
CA GLU A 102 6.42 3.29 -18.38
C GLU A 102 6.45 3.68 -19.87
N GLU A 103 6.49 4.97 -20.18
CA GLU A 103 6.63 5.48 -21.55
C GLU A 103 7.95 4.99 -22.18
N ALA A 104 9.04 5.04 -21.43
CA ALA A 104 10.32 4.54 -21.91
C ALA A 104 10.29 3.03 -22.17
N LEU A 105 9.71 2.24 -21.27
CA LEU A 105 9.55 0.79 -21.44
C LEU A 105 8.68 0.46 -22.66
N CYS A 106 7.64 1.24 -22.93
CA CYS A 106 6.75 1.06 -24.08
C CYS A 106 7.35 1.56 -25.41
N SER A 107 8.33 2.47 -25.37
CA SER A 107 8.91 3.10 -26.57
C SER A 107 9.61 2.11 -27.51
N GLY A 108 10.05 0.96 -27.00
CA GLY A 108 10.72 -0.09 -27.78
C GLY A 108 12.11 0.31 -28.31
N THR A 109 12.66 1.46 -27.90
CA THR A 109 13.98 1.97 -28.33
C THR A 109 15.11 1.72 -27.33
N LEU A 110 14.77 1.17 -26.15
CA LEU A 110 15.74 0.93 -25.07
C LEU A 110 16.67 -0.25 -25.37
N SER A 111 17.91 -0.14 -24.90
CA SER A 111 18.83 -1.28 -24.86
C SER A 111 18.37 -2.33 -23.85
N VAL A 112 18.87 -3.57 -23.98
CA VAL A 112 18.55 -4.68 -23.06
C VAL A 112 18.92 -4.35 -21.61
N ASP A 113 20.04 -3.65 -21.40
CA ASP A 113 20.51 -3.26 -20.07
C ASP A 113 19.60 -2.19 -19.46
N GLU A 114 19.23 -1.15 -20.24
CA GLU A 114 18.30 -0.10 -19.80
C GLU A 114 16.89 -0.65 -19.53
N LEU A 115 16.43 -1.59 -20.37
CA LEU A 115 15.15 -2.26 -20.19
C LEU A 115 15.13 -3.05 -18.88
N THR A 116 16.21 -3.78 -18.59
CA THR A 116 16.35 -4.57 -17.36
C THR A 116 16.38 -3.67 -16.13
N GLU A 117 17.11 -2.56 -16.18
CA GLU A 117 17.21 -1.59 -15.09
C GLU A 117 15.85 -0.94 -14.81
N LYS A 118 15.19 -0.40 -15.85
CA LYS A 118 13.88 0.25 -15.71
C LYS A 118 12.79 -0.73 -15.28
N SER A 119 12.86 -1.98 -15.72
CA SER A 119 11.93 -3.03 -15.29
C SER A 119 12.07 -3.39 -13.81
N LYS A 120 13.27 -3.22 -13.22
CA LYS A 120 13.48 -3.39 -11.77
C LYS A 120 13.08 -2.15 -10.98
N HIS A 121 13.30 -0.96 -11.55
CA HIS A 121 12.99 0.30 -10.89
C HIS A 121 11.48 0.57 -10.81
N LEU A 122 10.72 0.22 -11.84
CA LEU A 122 9.27 0.43 -11.89
C LEU A 122 8.51 -0.13 -10.66
N PRO A 123 8.73 -1.39 -10.22
CA PRO A 123 8.07 -1.90 -9.01
C PRO A 123 8.53 -1.18 -7.73
N GLU A 124 9.77 -0.67 -7.67
CA GLU A 124 10.26 0.09 -6.51
C GLU A 124 9.52 1.42 -6.36
N ILE A 125 9.36 2.18 -7.45
CA ILE A 125 8.59 3.42 -7.45
C ILE A 125 7.12 3.16 -7.13
N ASN A 126 6.52 2.11 -7.70
CA ASN A 126 5.14 1.75 -7.37
C ASN A 126 4.97 1.48 -5.87
N ASN A 127 5.88 0.73 -5.25
CA ASN A 127 5.84 0.48 -3.81
C ASN A 127 5.99 1.78 -2.99
N LEU A 128 6.86 2.70 -3.42
CA LEU A 128 7.04 4.00 -2.76
C LEU A 128 5.79 4.87 -2.86
N ILE A 129 5.17 4.95 -4.03
CA ILE A 129 3.88 5.64 -4.23
C ILE A 129 2.85 5.01 -3.29
N ASP A 130 2.83 3.68 -3.20
CA ASP A 130 1.84 2.98 -2.39
C ASP A 130 1.96 3.27 -0.90
N GLU A 131 3.18 3.21 -0.36
CA GLU A 131 3.50 3.54 1.03
C GLU A 131 3.16 5.00 1.37
N LYS A 132 3.55 5.93 0.50
CA LYS A 132 3.28 7.37 0.70
C LYS A 132 1.80 7.69 0.62
N THR A 133 1.09 7.10 -0.32
CA THR A 133 -0.36 7.26 -0.48
C THR A 133 -1.11 6.75 0.74
N LEU A 134 -0.67 5.61 1.31
CA LEU A 134 -1.28 5.07 2.51
C LEU A 134 -1.06 6.01 3.70
N ARG A 135 0.15 6.52 3.88
CA ARG A 135 0.45 7.50 4.92
C ARG A 135 -0.37 8.78 4.74
N TRP A 136 -0.52 9.25 3.51
CA TRP A 136 -1.35 10.40 3.18
C TRP A 136 -2.82 10.14 3.52
N LEU A 137 -3.35 8.94 3.24
CA LEU A 137 -4.72 8.54 3.56
C LEU A 137 -4.97 8.52 5.07
N GLU A 138 -4.06 7.92 5.86
CA GLU A 138 -4.13 7.95 7.33
C GLU A 138 -4.22 9.39 7.86
N LEU A 139 -3.37 10.27 7.33
CA LEU A 139 -3.31 11.68 7.69
C LEU A 139 -4.57 12.45 7.27
N SER A 140 -5.15 12.11 6.11
CA SER A 140 -6.40 12.66 5.60
C SER A 140 -7.60 12.31 6.51
N GLU A 141 -7.66 11.07 7.01
CA GLU A 141 -8.71 10.66 7.97
C GLU A 141 -8.63 11.45 9.28
N LEU A 142 -7.41 11.70 9.78
CA LEU A 142 -7.19 12.54 10.96
C LEU A 142 -7.57 14.00 10.72
N TYR A 143 -7.33 14.52 9.51
CA TYR A 143 -7.73 15.86 9.10
C TYR A 143 -9.25 16.01 9.00
N ALA A 144 -9.92 15.05 8.35
CA ALA A 144 -11.38 15.03 8.20
C ALA A 144 -12.09 14.87 9.55
N GLY A 145 -11.57 14.01 10.44
CA GLY A 145 -12.11 13.81 11.79
C GLY A 145 -11.89 14.98 12.75
N ALA A 146 -11.01 15.93 12.42
CA ALA A 146 -10.76 17.13 13.23
C ALA A 146 -11.63 18.34 12.84
N ASN A 147 -12.16 18.34 11.61
CA ASN A 147 -12.96 19.42 11.02
C ASN A 147 -14.48 19.13 10.99
N GLY A 148 -14.92 17.94 11.45
CA GLY A 148 -16.32 17.60 11.71
C GLY A 148 -16.67 17.69 13.19
#